data_AF-A0A150K959-F1
#
_entry.id   AF-A0A150K959-F1
#
_cell.length_a   1.000
_cell.length_b   1.000
_cell.length_c   1.000
_cell.angle_alpha   90.00
_cell.angle_beta   90.00
_cell.angle_gamma   90.00
#
_symmetry.space_group_name_H-M   'P 1'
#
loop_
_entity.id
_entity.type
_entity.pdbx_description
1 polymer ?
#
loop_
_entity_poly.entity_id
_entity_poly.type
_entity_poly.pdbx_seq_one_letter_code
_entity_poly.pdbx_strand_id
1 'polypeptide(L)'
;MELMMMRETISKENIRERVRDIVLNDFDDDPSEIKDDTLFVDDLGADWIDLSELAVELSDEFDLDIEEDEINKLVSIEKATDYIYEKQRKCREHLAIKLPRILEMRKQNKARG
;
A
#
# COMPACT_ATOMS: atom_id res chain seq x y z
N MET A 1 11.12 -2.15 23.82
CA MET A 1 11.11 -2.88 22.54
C MET A 1 10.08 -2.35 21.54
N GLU A 2 9.12 -1.50 21.91
CA GLU A 2 8.16 -0.94 20.92
C GLU A 2 8.56 0.46 20.43
N LEU A 3 9.64 0.49 19.67
CA LEU A 3 10.01 1.61 18.79
C LEU A 3 10.65 1.06 17.50
N MET A 4 10.32 -0.19 17.16
CA MET A 4 10.64 -0.78 15.87
C MET A 4 9.45 -0.50 14.94
N MET A 5 9.75 -0.21 13.68
CA MET A 5 8.82 0.22 12.62
C MET A 5 8.63 1.74 12.46
N MET A 6 9.76 2.47 12.35
CA MET A 6 9.85 3.41 11.23
C MET A 6 10.15 2.55 9.99
N ARG A 7 9.13 1.97 9.35
CA ARG A 7 9.31 1.38 8.02
C ARG A 7 9.76 2.54 7.11
N GLU A 8 10.92 2.38 6.46
CA GLU A 8 11.38 3.36 5.48
C GLU A 8 10.29 3.53 4.42
N THR A 9 9.98 4.77 4.06
CA THR A 9 9.13 5.04 2.91
C THR A 9 9.80 4.41 1.70
N ILE A 10 9.17 3.38 1.15
CA ILE A 10 9.61 2.72 -0.07
C ILE A 10 9.53 3.75 -1.20
N SER A 11 10.54 3.82 -2.05
CA SER A 11 10.53 4.74 -3.19
C SER A 11 9.38 4.39 -4.14
N LYS A 12 8.85 5.37 -4.88
CA LYS A 12 7.76 5.12 -5.84
C LYS A 12 8.14 4.05 -6.88
N GLU A 13 9.41 4.02 -7.27
CA GLU A 13 9.97 2.99 -8.17
C GLU A 13 9.88 1.59 -7.55
N ASN A 14 10.33 1.42 -6.31
CA ASN A 14 10.27 0.13 -5.64
C ASN A 14 8.81 -0.31 -5.37
N ILE A 15 7.89 0.63 -5.12
CA ILE A 15 6.47 0.31 -5.03
C ILE A 15 5.98 -0.24 -6.37
N ARG A 16 6.32 0.42 -7.47
CA ARG A 16 5.94 -0.01 -8.82
C ARG A 16 6.43 -1.41 -9.14
N GLU A 17 7.71 -1.69 -8.87
CA GLU A 17 8.29 -3.02 -9.10
C GLU A 17 7.52 -4.10 -8.33
N ARG A 18 7.25 -3.89 -7.03
CA ARG A 18 6.48 -4.84 -6.21
C ARG A 18 5.04 -5.00 -6.66
N VAL A 19 4.36 -3.91 -7.02
CA VAL A 19 2.98 -3.95 -7.56
C VAL A 19 2.97 -4.78 -8.85
N ARG A 20 3.96 -4.57 -9.72
CA ARG A 20 4.08 -5.34 -10.97
C ARG A 20 4.30 -6.82 -10.69
N ASP A 21 5.18 -7.17 -9.76
CA ASP A 21 5.45 -8.56 -9.42
C ASP A 21 4.20 -9.28 -8.87
N ILE A 22 3.38 -8.60 -8.07
CA ILE A 22 2.09 -9.13 -7.59
C ILE A 22 1.12 -9.35 -8.76
N VAL A 23 0.95 -8.34 -9.61
CA VAL A 23 0.07 -8.45 -10.78
C VAL A 23 0.50 -9.59 -11.71
N LEU A 24 1.81 -9.80 -11.91
CA LEU A 24 2.33 -10.90 -12.72
C LEU A 24 2.16 -12.29 -12.08
N ASN A 25 2.00 -12.36 -10.76
CA ASN A 25 1.73 -13.63 -10.08
C ASN A 25 0.23 -13.97 -10.08
N ASP A 26 -0.63 -12.97 -9.92
CA ASP A 26 -2.09 -13.15 -9.85
C ASP A 26 -2.72 -13.34 -11.24
N PHE A 27 -2.26 -12.55 -12.21
CA PHE A 27 -2.67 -12.65 -13.60
C PHE A 27 -1.60 -13.49 -14.32
N ASP A 28 -1.91 -14.76 -14.63
CA ASP A 28 -1.04 -15.75 -15.31
C ASP A 28 -0.72 -15.35 -16.79
N ASP A 29 -0.59 -14.06 -17.05
CA ASP A 29 -0.37 -13.43 -18.34
C ASP A 29 1.13 -13.22 -18.62
N ASP A 30 1.46 -13.02 -19.89
CA ASP A 30 2.84 -12.81 -20.30
C ASP A 30 3.36 -11.44 -19.77
N PRO A 31 4.52 -11.40 -19.09
CA PRO A 31 5.08 -10.16 -18.55
C PRO A 31 5.35 -9.07 -19.60
N SER A 32 5.47 -9.45 -20.86
CA SER A 32 5.67 -8.53 -21.97
C SER A 32 4.37 -7.85 -22.44
N GLU A 33 3.21 -8.39 -22.09
CA GLU A 33 1.89 -7.80 -22.40
C GLU A 33 1.39 -6.86 -21.30
N ILE A 34 1.90 -7.00 -20.06
CA ILE A 34 1.55 -6.14 -18.94
C ILE A 34 2.44 -4.89 -18.87
N LYS A 35 1.81 -3.75 -19.13
CA LYS A 35 2.39 -2.40 -19.03
C LYS A 35 1.86 -1.67 -17.79
N ASP A 36 2.55 -0.61 -17.41
CA ASP A 36 2.15 0.23 -16.26
C ASP A 36 0.73 0.82 -16.43
N ASP A 37 0.32 1.08 -17.68
CA ASP A 37 -0.97 1.65 -18.08
C ASP A 37 -2.03 0.61 -18.47
N THR A 38 -1.70 -0.69 -18.46
CA THR A 38 -2.65 -1.78 -18.73
C THR A 38 -3.79 -1.72 -17.71
N LEU A 39 -5.03 -1.73 -18.20
CA LEU A 39 -6.24 -1.70 -17.39
C LEU A 39 -6.61 -3.12 -16.97
N PHE A 40 -6.67 -3.40 -15.68
CA PHE A 40 -6.92 -4.75 -15.18
C PHE A 40 -8.27 -5.30 -15.67
N VAL A 41 -9.32 -4.48 -15.65
CA VAL A 41 -10.66 -4.91 -16.08
C VAL A 41 -10.78 -4.97 -17.60
N ASP A 42 -10.34 -3.92 -18.30
CA ASP A 42 -10.58 -3.77 -19.74
C ASP A 42 -9.60 -4.59 -20.61
N ASP A 43 -8.34 -4.73 -20.17
CA ASP A 43 -7.28 -5.40 -20.91
C ASP A 43 -6.99 -6.82 -20.41
N LEU A 44 -6.99 -7.05 -19.08
CA LEU A 44 -6.73 -8.37 -18.48
C LEU A 44 -8.02 -9.15 -18.16
N GLY A 45 -9.19 -8.51 -18.28
CA GLY A 45 -10.47 -9.16 -17.99
C GLY A 45 -10.69 -9.44 -16.50
N ALA A 46 -9.98 -8.75 -15.61
CA ALA A 46 -10.11 -8.89 -14.17
C ALA A 46 -11.55 -8.61 -13.72
N ASP A 47 -12.09 -9.50 -12.89
CA ASP A 47 -13.37 -9.30 -12.24
C ASP A 47 -13.20 -8.74 -10.81
N TRP A 48 -14.31 -8.58 -10.09
CA TRP A 48 -14.29 -8.05 -8.74
C TRP A 48 -13.53 -8.94 -7.75
N ILE A 49 -13.57 -10.26 -7.94
CA ILE A 49 -12.83 -11.21 -7.10
C ILE A 49 -11.35 -10.95 -7.27
N ASP A 50 -10.87 -10.90 -8.52
CA ASP A 50 -9.46 -10.63 -8.84
C ASP A 50 -8.99 -9.29 -8.22
N LEU A 51 -9.79 -8.22 -8.38
CA LEU A 51 -9.45 -6.91 -7.80
C LEU A 51 -9.46 -6.92 -6.27
N SER A 52 -10.36 -7.68 -5.65
CA SER A 52 -10.43 -7.80 -4.19
C SER A 52 -9.27 -8.59 -3.60
N GLU A 53 -8.80 -9.63 -4.30
CA GLU A 53 -7.62 -10.42 -3.92
C GLU A 53 -6.35 -9.59 -4.08
N LEU A 54 -6.18 -8.92 -5.23
CA LEU A 54 -5.08 -7.98 -5.47
C LEU A 54 -5.02 -6.90 -4.37
N ALA A 55 -6.17 -6.35 -3.98
CA ALA A 55 -6.23 -5.35 -2.91
C ALA A 55 -5.77 -5.90 -1.55
N VAL A 56 -6.09 -7.16 -1.23
CA VAL A 56 -5.63 -7.83 -0.01
C VAL A 56 -4.13 -8.09 -0.06
N GLU A 57 -3.59 -8.53 -1.19
CA GLU A 57 -2.14 -8.74 -1.36
C GLU A 57 -1.36 -7.43 -1.23
N LEU A 58 -1.81 -6.37 -1.90
CA LEU A 58 -1.22 -5.04 -1.79
C LEU A 58 -1.32 -4.49 -0.37
N SER A 59 -2.44 -4.73 0.32
CA SER A 59 -2.64 -4.35 1.72
C SER A 59 -1.60 -4.99 2.64
N ASP A 60 -1.37 -6.30 2.52
CA ASP A 60 -0.39 -7.03 3.33
C ASP A 60 1.06 -6.65 2.97
N GLU A 61 1.38 -6.61 1.67
CA GLU A 61 2.73 -6.34 1.15
C GLU A 61 3.26 -4.96 1.58
N PHE A 62 2.36 -3.98 1.64
CA PHE A 62 2.67 -2.60 1.99
C PHE A 62 2.22 -2.18 3.39
N ASP A 63 1.54 -3.05 4.14
CA ASP A 63 1.00 -2.80 5.50
C ASP A 63 0.13 -1.54 5.49
N LEU A 64 -0.88 -1.57 4.61
CA LEU A 64 -1.81 -0.48 4.33
C LEU A 64 -3.24 -0.97 4.39
N ASP A 65 -4.11 -0.22 5.07
CA ASP A 65 -5.56 -0.46 4.98
C ASP A 65 -6.13 0.12 3.67
N ILE A 66 -6.53 -0.79 2.77
CA ILE A 66 -7.29 -0.50 1.55
C ILE A 66 -8.76 -0.81 1.85
N GLU A 67 -9.61 0.22 1.81
CA GLU A 67 -11.06 0.03 2.01
C GLU A 67 -11.73 -0.49 0.72
N GLU A 68 -12.85 -1.20 0.86
CA GLU A 68 -13.57 -1.81 -0.27
C GLU A 68 -13.95 -0.79 -1.37
N ASP A 69 -14.44 0.39 -0.97
CA ASP A 69 -14.78 1.49 -1.88
C ASP A 69 -13.55 2.07 -2.62
N GLU A 70 -12.33 1.80 -2.16
CA GLU A 70 -11.09 2.27 -2.75
C GLU A 70 -10.48 1.27 -3.75
N ILE A 71 -10.94 0.02 -3.76
CA ILE A 71 -10.45 -1.03 -4.68
C ILE A 71 -10.62 -0.59 -6.13
N ASN A 72 -11.72 0.08 -6.46
CA ASN A 72 -11.99 0.63 -7.79
C ASN A 72 -10.98 1.71 -8.25
N LYS A 73 -10.06 2.17 -7.39
CA LYS A 73 -8.97 3.09 -7.75
C LYS A 73 -7.74 2.33 -8.26
N LEU A 74 -7.64 1.03 -7.97
CA LEU A 74 -6.54 0.14 -8.35
C LEU A 74 -6.77 -0.43 -9.75
N VAL A 75 -6.93 0.44 -10.75
CA VAL A 75 -7.32 0.02 -12.12
C VAL A 75 -6.15 -0.34 -13.03
N SER A 76 -4.93 0.03 -12.64
CA SER A 76 -3.69 -0.27 -13.34
C SER A 76 -2.50 -0.25 -12.38
N ILE A 77 -1.34 -0.75 -12.80
CA ILE A 77 -0.10 -0.73 -12.01
C ILE A 77 0.28 0.70 -11.64
N GLU A 78 0.18 1.65 -12.57
CA GLU A 78 0.46 3.06 -12.31
C GLU A 78 -0.46 3.61 -11.21
N LYS A 79 -1.77 3.33 -11.30
CA LYS A 79 -2.76 3.83 -10.32
C LYS A 79 -2.63 3.18 -8.96
N ALA A 80 -2.37 1.87 -8.90
CA ALA A 80 -2.10 1.18 -7.65
C ALA A 80 -0.81 1.73 -7.00
N THR A 81 0.25 1.94 -7.77
CA THR A 81 1.50 2.55 -7.30
C THR A 81 1.27 3.95 -6.72
N ASP A 82 0.53 4.80 -7.44
CA ASP A 82 0.16 6.13 -6.97
C ASP A 82 -0.61 6.09 -5.66
N TYR A 83 -1.64 5.23 -5.60
CA TYR A 83 -2.50 5.08 -4.44
C TYR A 83 -1.71 4.64 -3.20
N ILE A 84 -0.85 3.62 -3.33
CA ILE A 84 -0.01 3.10 -2.25
C ILE A 84 0.96 4.19 -1.76
N TYR A 85 1.62 4.87 -2.69
CA TYR A 85 2.56 5.94 -2.35
C TYR A 85 1.87 7.08 -1.60
N GLU A 86 0.67 7.51 -2.03
CA GLU A 86 -0.11 8.52 -1.33
C GLU A 86 -0.60 8.06 0.05
N LYS A 87 -1.07 6.82 0.18
CA LYS A 87 -1.51 6.24 1.47
C LYS A 87 -0.37 6.16 2.47
N GLN A 88 0.81 5.67 2.07
CA GLN A 88 1.99 5.63 2.95
C GLN A 88 2.39 7.04 3.43
N ARG A 89 2.32 8.04 2.54
CA ARG A 89 2.60 9.44 2.91
C ARG A 89 1.60 9.98 3.94
N LYS A 90 0.30 9.79 3.71
CA LYS A 90 -0.76 10.26 4.63
C LYS A 90 -0.67 9.56 6.00
N CYS A 91 -0.45 8.25 6.03
CA CYS A 91 -0.26 7.52 7.29
C CYS A 91 0.92 8.07 8.10
N ARG A 92 2.03 8.38 7.43
CA ARG A 92 3.22 8.97 8.06
C ARG A 92 2.96 10.37 8.61
N GLU A 93 2.27 11.23 7.87
CA GLU A 93 1.92 12.58 8.33
C GLU A 93 1.06 12.53 9.62
N HIS A 94 0.07 11.64 9.65
CA HIS A 94 -0.76 11.44 10.83
C HIS A 94 0.02 10.89 12.03
N LEU A 95 0.96 9.96 11.78
CA LEU A 95 1.83 9.40 12.82
C LEU A 95 2.79 10.46 13.38
N ALA A 96 3.38 11.29 12.51
CA ALA A 96 4.32 12.35 12.88
C ALA A 96 3.68 13.40 13.80
N ILE A 97 2.39 13.68 13.62
CA ILE A 97 1.63 14.59 14.49
C ILE A 97 1.35 13.94 15.86
N LYS A 98 1.03 12.65 15.90
CA LYS A 98 0.67 11.94 17.15
C LYS A 98 1.88 11.55 18.00
N LEU A 99 3.02 11.23 17.38
CA LEU A 99 4.20 10.70 18.08
C LEU A 99 4.71 11.60 19.22
N PRO A 100 4.87 12.93 19.03
CA PRO A 100 5.32 13.82 20.09
C PRO A 100 4.42 13.74 21.34
N ARG A 101 3.10 13.72 21.14
CA ARG A 101 2.10 13.65 22.21
C ARG A 101 2.14 12.30 22.95
N ILE A 102 2.29 11.19 22.23
CA ILE A 102 2.41 9.85 22.82
C ILE A 102 3.68 9.72 23.68
N LEU A 103 4.80 10.27 23.21
CA LEU A 103 6.06 10.26 23.95
C LEU A 103 6.00 11.13 25.22
N GLU A 104 5.35 12.29 25.17
CA GLU A 104 5.12 13.13 26.35
C GLU A 104 4.24 12.42 27.39
N MET A 105 3.14 11.80 26.98
CA MET A 105 2.27 11.04 27.87
C MET A 105 3.02 9.89 28.55
N ARG A 106 3.87 9.16 27.80
CA ARG A 106 4.71 8.09 28.36
C ARG A 106 5.74 8.61 29.37
N LYS A 107 6.36 9.77 29.13
CA LYS A 107 7.27 10.41 30.11
C LYS A 107 6.56 10.76 31.42
N GLN A 108 5.35 11.31 31.34
CA GLN A 108 4.55 11.68 32.52
C GLN A 108 4.08 10.46 33.32
N ASN A 109 3.72 9.36 32.66
CA ASN A 109 3.32 8.13 33.33
C ASN A 109 4.51 7.42 34.01
N LYS A 110 5.71 7.46 33.42
CA LYS A 110 6.92 6.90 34.03
C LYS A 110 7.43 7.70 35.23
N ALA A 111 7.09 8.99 35.32
CA ALA A 111 7.44 9.82 36.47
C ALA A 111 6.48 9.65 37.67
N ARG A 112 5.36 8.93 37.49
CA ARG A 112 4.31 8.76 38.49
C ARG A 112 4.26 7.37 39.13
N GLY A 113 5.08 6.43 38.68
CA GLY A 113 5.25 5.08 39.26
C GLY A 113 6.69 4.84 39.66
#